data_AF-A0A8S1UI66-F1
#
_entry.id   AF-A0A8S1UI66-F1
#
_cell.length_a   1.000
_cell.length_b   1.000
_cell.length_c   1.000
_cell.angle_alpha   90.00
_cell.angle_beta   90.00
_cell.angle_gamma   90.00
#
_symmetry.space_group_name_H-M   'P 1'
#
loop_
_entity.id
_entity.type
_entity.pdbx_description
1 polymer ?
#
loop_
_entity_poly.entity_id
_entity_poly.type
_entity_poly.pdbx_seq_one_letter_code
_entity_poly.pdbx_strand_id
1 'polypeptide(L)'
;MNNFQNQPPTMSRVVPPFPNQQQALQIENASLKAQVQKLSDELKESQMKKTKLQQEKQELESKNQVLQSQLNQRNQNSNNPQNSNEDQQLKDKCIELQLHNQDLLQKITHLSKDKEDKQLVEMKSYLQYSQNVQEETIYLKWIQKIVNLQIQYQRQEKIVEIKGCGEIQNKNVIFQLQCELSKIPIGDSEPRIIFNGRELHLIYQI
;
A
#
# COMPACT_ATOMS: atom_id res chain seq x y z
N MET A 1 78.27 -59.18 31.17
CA MET A 1 77.04 -59.46 31.95
C MET A 1 75.93 -58.56 31.41
N ASN A 2 74.77 -59.15 31.14
CA ASN A 2 73.59 -58.50 30.57
C ASN A 2 73.11 -57.31 31.41
N ASN A 3 72.66 -56.24 30.75
CA ASN A 3 71.56 -55.44 31.27
C ASN A 3 70.77 -54.80 30.13
N PHE A 4 69.49 -55.16 30.08
CA PHE A 4 68.48 -54.61 29.17
C PHE A 4 68.25 -53.13 29.48
N GLN A 5 68.42 -52.25 28.49
CA GLN A 5 67.81 -50.92 28.51
C GLN A 5 66.80 -50.83 27.37
N ASN A 6 65.53 -50.94 27.77
CA ASN A 6 64.35 -50.68 26.95
C ASN A 6 64.43 -49.26 26.36
N GLN A 7 64.34 -49.16 25.04
CA GLN A 7 63.99 -47.90 24.37
C GLN A 7 62.48 -47.63 24.55
N PRO A 8 62.07 -46.43 24.99
CA PRO A 8 60.79 -45.87 24.62
C PRO A 8 60.92 -45.10 23.29
N PRO A 9 59.87 -45.09 22.44
CA PRO A 9 59.93 -44.52 21.11
C PRO A 9 60.06 -42.99 21.14
N THR A 10 60.94 -42.46 20.30
CA THR A 10 60.99 -41.04 19.92
C THR A 10 59.70 -40.65 19.19
N MET A 11 58.72 -40.13 19.92
CA MET A 11 57.63 -39.33 19.34
C MET A 11 58.14 -37.90 19.18
N SER A 12 58.84 -37.65 18.07
CA SER A 12 59.10 -36.29 17.59
C SER A 12 57.78 -35.74 17.05
N ARG A 13 56.95 -35.17 17.93
CA ARG A 13 55.76 -34.41 17.52
C ARG A 13 56.21 -33.06 17.02
N VAL A 14 56.68 -33.03 15.77
CA VAL A 14 56.79 -31.81 14.98
C VAL A 14 55.36 -31.31 14.79
N VAL A 15 54.95 -30.35 15.62
CA VAL A 15 53.74 -29.56 15.39
C VAL A 15 54.07 -28.63 14.22
N PRO A 16 53.37 -28.71 13.07
CA PRO A 16 53.66 -27.84 11.93
C PRO A 16 53.33 -26.38 12.28
N PRO A 17 54.09 -25.40 11.77
CA PRO A 17 53.82 -23.98 12.02
C PRO A 17 52.54 -23.56 11.29
N PHE A 18 51.79 -22.59 11.84
CA PHE A 18 50.50 -22.10 11.34
C PHE A 18 50.65 -20.77 10.53
N PRO A 19 51.13 -20.76 9.28
CA PRO A 19 51.18 -19.53 8.46
C PRO A 19 49.79 -19.00 8.08
N ASN A 20 48.78 -19.87 7.96
CA ASN A 20 47.43 -19.47 7.57
C ASN A 20 46.70 -18.63 8.63
N GLN A 21 46.99 -18.82 9.93
CA GLN A 21 46.35 -18.01 10.98
C GLN A 21 46.91 -16.58 11.03
N GLN A 22 48.21 -16.39 10.82
CA GLN A 22 48.81 -15.05 10.83
C GLN A 22 48.33 -14.19 9.66
N GLN A 23 48.19 -14.78 8.46
CA GLN A 23 47.66 -14.07 7.30
C GLN A 23 46.17 -13.72 7.50
N ALA A 24 45.36 -14.62 8.04
CA ALA A 24 43.95 -14.35 8.34
C ALA A 24 43.80 -13.16 9.33
N LEU A 25 44.61 -13.14 10.39
CA LEU A 25 44.62 -12.06 11.38
C LEU A 25 45.10 -10.71 10.80
N GLN A 26 46.02 -10.71 9.83
CA GLN A 26 46.45 -9.47 9.17
C GLN A 26 45.35 -8.88 8.27
N ILE A 27 44.65 -9.75 7.52
CA ILE A 27 43.51 -9.34 6.69
C ILE A 27 42.37 -8.80 7.56
N GLU A 28 42.07 -9.48 8.66
CA GLU A 28 41.05 -9.04 9.61
C GLU A 28 41.41 -7.71 10.25
N ASN A 29 42.67 -7.50 10.68
CA ASN A 29 43.12 -6.22 11.22
C ASN A 29 43.06 -5.08 10.19
N ALA A 30 43.38 -5.34 8.92
CA ALA A 30 43.26 -4.34 7.87
C ALA A 30 41.79 -3.97 7.62
N SER A 31 40.90 -4.96 7.61
CA SER A 31 39.45 -4.77 7.50
C SER A 31 38.88 -3.97 8.67
N LEU A 32 39.27 -4.32 9.91
CA LEU A 32 38.85 -3.60 11.12
C LEU A 32 39.36 -2.15 11.12
N LYS A 33 40.61 -1.91 10.71
CA LYS A 33 41.14 -0.54 10.55
C LYS A 33 40.35 0.28 9.53
N ALA A 34 39.98 -0.32 8.40
CA ALA A 34 39.15 0.34 7.39
C ALA A 34 37.75 0.66 7.94
N GLN A 35 37.14 -0.25 8.71
CA GLN A 35 35.84 -0.01 9.35
C GLN A 35 35.92 1.09 10.41
N VAL A 36 36.95 1.10 11.25
CA VAL A 36 37.17 2.15 12.26
C VAL A 36 37.36 3.52 11.59
N GLN A 37 38.11 3.57 10.49
CA GLN A 37 38.29 4.81 9.75
C GLN A 37 36.97 5.31 9.17
N LYS A 38 36.19 4.42 8.53
CA LYS A 38 34.88 4.75 7.98
C LYS A 38 33.92 5.28 9.05
N LEU A 39 33.83 4.61 10.20
CA LEU A 39 33.01 5.05 11.33
C LEU A 39 33.48 6.39 11.91
N SER A 40 34.79 6.65 11.92
CA SER A 40 35.35 7.93 12.35
C SER A 40 34.95 9.09 11.43
N ASP A 41 34.97 8.85 10.13
CA ASP A 41 34.59 9.86 9.14
C ASP A 41 33.07 10.11 9.14
N GLU A 42 32.25 9.06 9.27
CA GLU A 42 30.80 9.17 9.47
C GLU A 42 30.45 9.94 10.76
N LEU A 43 31.20 9.72 11.84
CA LEU A 43 31.02 10.45 13.10
C LEU A 43 31.33 11.95 12.93
N LYS A 44 32.40 12.30 12.22
CA LYS A 44 32.75 13.70 11.93
C LYS A 44 31.67 14.39 11.08
N GLU A 45 31.17 13.70 10.05
CA GLU A 45 30.10 14.23 9.20
C GLU A 45 28.82 14.46 10.01
N SER A 46 28.44 13.49 10.86
CA SER A 46 27.28 13.59 11.75
C SER A 46 27.42 14.75 12.74
N GLN A 47 28.62 14.95 13.31
CA GLN A 47 28.89 16.09 14.19
C GLN A 47 28.78 17.43 13.47
N MET A 48 29.33 17.55 12.25
CA MET A 48 29.18 18.76 11.44
C MET A 48 27.72 19.07 11.12
N LYS A 49 26.94 18.04 10.75
CA LYS A 49 25.51 18.18 10.48
C LYS A 49 24.73 18.61 11.72
N LYS A 50 25.07 18.06 12.89
CA LYS A 50 24.49 18.47 14.18
C LYS A 50 24.76 19.95 14.49
N THR A 51 25.98 20.42 14.30
CA THR A 51 26.33 21.84 14.52
C THR A 51 25.57 22.76 13.57
N LYS A 52 25.45 22.38 12.29
CA LYS A 52 24.68 23.16 11.30
C LYS A 52 23.19 23.25 11.67
N LEU A 53 22.57 22.13 12.05
CA LEU A 53 21.18 22.10 12.50
C LEU A 53 20.98 22.93 13.78
N GLN A 54 21.96 22.96 14.68
CA GLN A 54 21.89 23.76 15.90
C GLN A 54 21.95 25.27 15.59
N GLN A 55 22.76 25.69 14.62
CA GLN A 55 22.79 27.08 14.14
C GLN A 55 21.46 27.47 13.47
N GLU A 56 20.93 26.62 12.59
CA GLU A 56 19.65 26.85 11.93
C GLU A 56 18.49 26.96 12.93
N LYS A 57 18.49 26.12 13.97
CA LYS A 57 17.54 26.20 15.08
C LYS A 57 17.61 27.55 15.80
N GLN A 58 18.80 28.04 16.13
CA GLN A 58 18.97 29.34 16.79
C GLN A 58 18.50 30.50 15.91
N GLU A 59 18.76 30.42 14.60
CA GLU A 59 18.29 31.43 13.65
C GLU A 59 16.75 31.46 13.57
N LEU A 60 16.12 30.28 13.50
CA LEU A 60 14.65 30.17 13.51
C LEU A 60 14.03 30.65 14.82
N GLU A 61 14.65 30.37 15.97
CA GLU A 61 14.21 30.89 17.27
C GLU A 61 14.29 32.42 17.32
N SER A 62 15.36 33.02 16.80
CA SER A 62 15.48 34.49 16.70
C SER A 62 14.41 35.09 15.77
N LYS A 63 14.19 34.49 14.59
CA LYS A 63 13.12 34.92 13.66
C LYS A 63 11.74 34.83 14.31
N ASN A 64 11.45 33.76 15.05
CA ASN A 64 10.19 33.61 15.78
C ASN A 64 10.01 34.70 16.83
N GLN A 65 11.05 35.03 17.60
CA GLN A 65 10.97 36.12 18.58
C GLN A 65 10.67 37.47 17.90
N VAL A 66 11.33 37.77 16.78
CA VAL A 66 11.07 39.01 16.02
C VAL A 66 9.64 39.05 15.50
N LEU A 67 9.14 37.97 14.91
CA LEU A 67 7.76 37.89 14.42
C LEU A 67 6.74 38.03 15.55
N GLN A 68 7.02 37.45 16.71
CA GLN A 68 6.16 37.57 17.89
C GLN A 68 6.12 39.01 18.41
N SER A 69 7.26 39.71 18.43
CA SER A 69 7.31 41.14 18.76
C SER A 69 6.53 41.98 17.75
N GLN A 70 6.64 41.68 16.45
CA GLN A 70 5.88 42.38 15.39
C GLN A 70 4.36 42.13 15.51
N LEU A 71 3.94 40.90 15.84
CA LEU A 71 2.53 40.58 16.10
C LEU A 71 2.00 41.34 17.31
N ASN A 72 2.76 41.40 18.40
CA ASN A 72 2.37 42.15 19.59
C ASN A 72 2.26 43.65 19.32
N GLN A 73 3.18 44.23 18.52
CA GLN A 73 3.10 45.63 18.07
C GLN A 73 1.89 45.86 17.16
N ARG A 74 1.58 44.95 16.23
CA ARG A 74 0.39 45.05 15.37
C ARG A 74 -0.89 44.98 16.20
N ASN A 75 -0.97 44.09 17.19
CA ASN A 75 -2.11 44.00 18.10
C ASN A 75 -2.27 45.25 18.97
N GLN A 76 -1.17 45.89 19.40
CA GLN A 76 -1.23 47.17 20.13
C GLN A 76 -1.66 48.33 19.22
N ASN A 77 -1.23 48.35 17.96
CA ASN A 77 -1.65 49.35 16.98
C ASN A 77 -3.10 49.17 16.51
N SER A 78 -3.65 47.94 16.58
CA SER A 78 -5.07 47.64 16.33
C SER A 78 -6.02 48.06 17.46
N ASN A 79 -5.52 48.61 18.58
CA ASN A 79 -6.35 49.23 19.62
C ASN A 79 -6.70 50.70 19.33
N ASN A 80 -6.47 51.19 18.10
CA ASN A 80 -7.01 52.47 17.65
C ASN A 80 -8.40 52.24 17.01
N PRO A 81 -9.50 52.77 17.58
CA PRO A 81 -10.84 52.53 17.07
C PRO A 81 -11.13 53.39 15.84
N GLN A 82 -10.60 53.01 14.67
CA GLN A 82 -10.97 53.60 13.37
C GLN A 82 -10.98 52.53 12.26
N ASN A 83 -12.05 51.73 12.24
CA ASN A 83 -12.75 51.15 11.06
C ASN A 83 -13.54 49.88 11.45
N SER A 84 -14.49 50.02 12.39
CA SER A 84 -15.35 48.92 12.82
C SER A 84 -16.23 48.34 11.70
N ASN A 85 -16.49 49.09 10.63
CA ASN A 85 -17.34 48.65 9.53
C ASN A 85 -16.64 47.75 8.50
N GLU A 86 -15.38 48.04 8.14
CA GLU A 86 -14.64 47.23 7.17
C GLU A 86 -14.24 45.88 7.77
N ASP A 87 -13.82 45.87 9.03
CA ASP A 87 -13.52 44.64 9.76
C ASP A 87 -14.77 43.76 9.97
N GLN A 88 -15.93 44.37 10.17
CA GLN A 88 -17.19 43.64 10.27
C GLN A 88 -17.59 43.05 8.91
N GLN A 89 -17.51 43.83 7.83
CA GLN A 89 -17.80 43.33 6.47
C GLN A 89 -16.85 42.20 6.04
N LEU A 90 -15.56 42.28 6.40
CA LEU A 90 -14.59 41.22 6.13
C LEU A 90 -14.89 39.95 6.94
N LYS A 91 -15.32 40.10 8.20
CA LYS A 91 -15.76 38.95 9.03
C LYS A 91 -17.01 38.30 8.45
N ASP A 92 -18.01 39.08 8.07
CA ASP A 92 -19.25 38.57 7.49
C ASP A 92 -18.97 37.83 6.17
N LYS A 93 -18.10 38.39 5.32
CA LYS A 93 -17.66 37.75 4.07
C LYS A 93 -16.84 36.48 4.30
N CYS A 94 -16.05 36.44 5.37
CA CYS A 94 -15.29 35.25 5.76
C CYS A 94 -16.23 34.12 6.20
N ILE A 95 -17.26 34.45 6.99
CA ILE A 95 -18.31 33.50 7.40
C ILE A 95 -19.07 32.97 6.18
N GLU A 96 -19.44 33.84 5.24
CA GLU A 96 -20.16 33.46 4.02
C GLU A 96 -19.33 32.51 3.13
N LEU A 97 -18.04 32.80 2.93
CA LEU A 97 -17.12 31.92 2.21
C LEU A 97 -16.89 30.60 2.94
N GLN A 98 -16.86 30.61 4.27
CA GLN A 98 -16.69 29.40 5.07
C GLN A 98 -17.91 28.48 4.97
N LEU A 99 -19.12 29.03 5.01
CA LEU A 99 -20.37 28.29 4.78
C LEU A 99 -20.44 27.75 3.34
N HIS A 100 -20.06 28.56 2.35
CA HIS A 100 -20.04 28.11 0.95
C HIS A 100 -19.05 26.97 0.71
N ASN A 101 -17.84 27.06 1.30
CA ASN A 101 -16.85 25.99 1.23
C ASN A 101 -17.33 24.70 1.91
N GLN A 102 -18.08 24.82 3.01
CA GLN A 102 -18.68 23.66 3.68
C GLN A 102 -19.73 22.98 2.80
N ASP A 103 -20.61 23.74 2.14
CA ASP A 103 -21.60 23.22 1.18
C ASP A 103 -20.92 22.53 -0.03
N LEU A 104 -19.87 23.13 -0.58
CA LEU A 104 -19.09 22.53 -1.66
C LEU A 104 -18.44 21.20 -1.23
N LEU A 105 -17.85 21.14 -0.03
CA LEU A 105 -17.28 19.91 0.51
C LEU A 105 -18.33 18.82 0.70
N GLN A 106 -19.53 19.17 1.17
CA GLN A 106 -20.63 18.22 1.29
C GLN A 106 -21.07 17.69 -0.08
N LYS A 107 -21.20 18.57 -1.08
CA LYS A 107 -21.51 18.19 -2.47
C LYS A 107 -20.45 17.28 -3.08
N ILE A 108 -19.16 17.59 -2.90
CA ILE A 108 -18.05 16.76 -3.37
C ILE A 108 -18.09 15.38 -2.70
N THR A 109 -18.34 15.33 -1.39
CA THR A 109 -18.44 14.08 -0.64
C THR A 109 -19.60 13.23 -1.15
N HIS A 110 -20.78 13.83 -1.35
CA HIS A 110 -21.95 13.13 -1.87
C HIS A 110 -21.72 12.62 -3.29
N LEU A 111 -21.20 13.47 -4.19
CA LEU A 111 -20.88 13.07 -5.57
C LEU A 111 -19.78 12.00 -5.65
N SER A 112 -18.82 12.00 -4.71
CA SER A 112 -17.78 10.97 -4.64
C SER A 112 -18.36 9.63 -4.20
N LYS A 113 -19.26 9.63 -3.19
CA LYS A 113 -19.99 8.45 -2.75
C LYS A 113 -20.88 7.89 -3.87
N ASP A 114 -21.64 8.74 -4.53
CA ASP A 114 -22.46 8.36 -5.70
C ASP A 114 -21.63 7.79 -6.85
N LYS A 115 -20.38 8.26 -7.03
CA LYS A 115 -19.46 7.72 -8.04
C LYS A 115 -18.92 6.35 -7.66
N GLU A 116 -18.64 6.12 -6.38
CA GLU A 116 -18.24 4.79 -5.89
C GLU A 116 -19.42 3.80 -5.99
N ASP A 117 -20.62 4.24 -5.62
CA ASP A 117 -21.83 3.43 -5.75
C ASP A 117 -22.13 3.15 -7.23
N LYS A 118 -21.95 4.09 -8.17
CA LYS A 118 -22.13 3.85 -9.62
C LYS A 118 -20.99 3.06 -10.29
N GLN A 119 -20.04 2.49 -9.56
CA GLN A 119 -19.19 1.41 -10.08
C GLN A 119 -19.90 0.04 -10.06
N LEU A 120 -21.20 0.03 -9.72
CA LEU A 120 -22.09 -1.11 -9.65
C LEU A 120 -22.18 -1.93 -10.96
N VAL A 121 -21.97 -3.22 -10.77
CA VAL A 121 -22.20 -4.31 -11.72
C VAL A 121 -23.65 -4.30 -12.19
N GLU A 122 -23.89 -4.34 -13.51
CA GLU A 122 -25.21 -4.59 -14.08
C GLU A 122 -25.34 -6.10 -14.32
N MET A 123 -26.23 -6.77 -13.57
CA MET A 123 -26.49 -8.20 -13.70
C MET A 123 -27.79 -8.44 -14.46
N LYS A 124 -27.78 -9.30 -15.49
CA LYS A 124 -28.98 -9.71 -16.23
C LYS A 124 -28.91 -11.21 -16.50
N SER A 125 -29.95 -11.98 -16.16
CA SER A 125 -30.09 -13.37 -16.63
C SER A 125 -30.98 -13.39 -17.85
N TYR A 126 -30.62 -14.15 -18.90
CA TYR A 126 -31.50 -14.33 -20.05
C TYR A 126 -31.36 -15.73 -20.66
N LEU A 127 -32.50 -16.22 -21.16
CA LEU A 127 -32.65 -17.52 -21.80
C LEU A 127 -32.40 -17.39 -23.30
N GLN A 128 -31.57 -18.27 -23.86
CA GLN A 128 -31.33 -18.31 -25.31
C GLN A 128 -31.70 -19.69 -25.87
N TYR A 129 -32.81 -19.73 -26.60
CA TYR A 129 -33.30 -20.95 -27.24
C TYR A 129 -32.74 -21.07 -28.66
N SER A 130 -32.14 -22.22 -29.00
CA SER A 130 -31.78 -22.59 -30.36
C SER A 130 -32.47 -23.90 -30.77
N GLN A 131 -32.56 -24.19 -32.07
CA GLN A 131 -33.28 -25.37 -32.58
C GLN A 131 -32.68 -26.72 -32.15
N ASN A 132 -31.42 -26.76 -31.70
CA ASN A 132 -30.71 -28.02 -31.39
C ASN A 132 -30.11 -28.10 -29.97
N VAL A 133 -30.04 -26.99 -29.23
CA VAL A 133 -29.54 -26.96 -27.84
C VAL A 133 -30.38 -25.94 -27.05
N GLN A 134 -30.90 -26.34 -25.90
CA GLN A 134 -31.47 -25.42 -24.92
C GLN A 134 -30.35 -24.97 -23.99
N GLU A 135 -30.05 -23.68 -24.01
CA GLU A 135 -29.01 -23.10 -23.16
C GLU A 135 -29.61 -21.95 -22.32
N GLU A 136 -29.19 -21.87 -21.07
CA GLU A 136 -29.49 -20.75 -20.19
C GLU A 136 -28.21 -20.03 -19.82
N THR A 137 -28.20 -18.71 -20.00
CA THR A 137 -27.01 -17.89 -19.78
C THR A 137 -27.22 -16.94 -18.61
N ILE A 138 -26.39 -17.10 -17.59
CA ILE A 138 -26.23 -16.11 -16.53
C ILE A 138 -25.24 -15.07 -17.04
N TYR A 139 -25.67 -13.81 -17.18
CA TYR A 139 -24.85 -12.72 -17.70
C TYR A 139 -24.56 -11.66 -16.65
N LEU A 140 -23.28 -11.36 -16.48
CA LEU A 140 -22.77 -10.33 -15.59
C LEU A 140 -22.03 -9.31 -16.43
N LYS A 141 -22.35 -8.02 -16.24
CA LYS A 141 -21.70 -6.91 -16.92
C LYS A 141 -21.14 -5.93 -15.92
N TRP A 142 -19.95 -5.43 -16.20
CA TRP A 142 -19.32 -4.39 -15.41
C TRP A 142 -19.18 -3.12 -16.24
N ILE A 143 -19.42 -1.98 -15.57
CA ILE A 143 -19.19 -0.65 -16.17
C ILE A 143 -17.69 -0.46 -16.46
N GLN A 144 -16.84 -1.06 -15.63
CA GLN A 144 -15.39 -0.97 -15.73
C GLN A 144 -14.77 -2.34 -16.02
N LYS A 145 -13.60 -2.35 -16.68
CA LYS A 145 -12.87 -3.59 -16.97
C LYS A 145 -12.35 -4.17 -15.66
N ILE A 146 -12.67 -5.44 -15.40
CA ILE A 146 -12.04 -6.22 -14.35
C ILE A 146 -10.80 -6.90 -14.92
N VAL A 147 -9.68 -6.80 -14.21
CA VAL A 147 -8.47 -7.58 -14.48
C VAL A 147 -8.27 -8.63 -13.40
N ASN A 148 -7.50 -9.68 -13.72
CA ASN A 148 -7.17 -10.77 -12.79
C ASN A 148 -8.41 -11.42 -12.15
N LEU A 149 -9.52 -11.50 -12.90
CA LEU A 149 -10.77 -12.08 -12.42
C LEU A 149 -10.60 -13.57 -12.15
N GLN A 150 -10.82 -13.97 -10.89
CA GLN A 150 -10.96 -15.35 -10.46
C GLN A 150 -12.42 -15.59 -10.12
N ILE A 151 -12.97 -16.70 -10.60
CA ILE A 151 -14.37 -17.07 -10.39
C ILE A 151 -14.42 -18.49 -9.84
N GLN A 152 -15.28 -18.68 -8.85
CA GLN A 152 -15.73 -19.97 -8.35
C GLN A 152 -17.23 -20.04 -8.56
N TYR A 153 -17.72 -21.19 -9.00
CA TYR A 153 -19.15 -21.43 -9.09
C TYR A 153 -19.47 -22.78 -8.47
N GLN A 154 -20.66 -22.88 -7.91
CA GLN A 154 -21.20 -24.11 -7.35
C GLN A 154 -22.65 -24.23 -7.78
N ARG A 155 -23.03 -25.38 -8.33
CA ARG A 155 -24.41 -25.67 -8.69
C ARG A 155 -25.01 -26.66 -7.69
N GLN A 156 -26.22 -26.36 -7.26
CA GLN A 156 -27.09 -27.28 -6.53
C GLN A 156 -28.45 -27.32 -7.24
N GLU A 157 -28.68 -28.38 -8.01
CA GLU A 157 -29.86 -28.53 -8.87
C GLU A 157 -30.03 -27.35 -9.86
N LYS A 158 -30.99 -26.44 -9.58
CA LYS A 158 -31.28 -25.23 -10.34
C LYS A 158 -30.56 -23.99 -9.82
N ILE A 159 -30.02 -24.05 -8.61
CA ILE A 159 -29.38 -22.91 -7.97
C ILE A 159 -27.90 -22.90 -8.34
N VAL A 160 -27.41 -21.76 -8.80
CA VAL A 160 -26.00 -21.52 -9.10
C VAL A 160 -25.50 -20.40 -8.20
N GLU A 161 -24.55 -20.71 -7.32
CA GLU A 161 -23.77 -19.71 -6.61
C GLU A 161 -22.53 -19.36 -7.41
N ILE A 162 -22.24 -18.07 -7.56
CA ILE A 162 -21.06 -17.56 -8.24
C ILE A 162 -20.37 -16.59 -7.29
N LYS A 163 -19.10 -16.87 -6.99
CA LYS A 163 -18.20 -16.04 -6.19
C LYS A 163 -17.06 -15.60 -7.08
N GLY A 164 -16.70 -14.32 -7.05
CA GLY A 164 -15.58 -13.83 -7.83
C GLY A 164 -14.78 -12.77 -7.10
N CYS A 165 -13.49 -12.71 -7.41
CA CYS A 165 -12.60 -11.65 -6.99
C CYS A 165 -11.76 -11.15 -8.18
N GLY A 166 -11.47 -9.86 -8.22
CA GLY A 166 -10.65 -9.25 -9.26
C GLY A 166 -10.30 -7.81 -8.92
N GLU A 167 -9.79 -7.07 -9.89
CA GLU A 167 -9.31 -5.71 -9.69
C GLU A 167 -9.96 -4.72 -10.67
N ILE A 168 -10.42 -3.58 -10.14
CA ILE A 168 -10.90 -2.41 -10.90
C ILE A 168 -10.11 -1.20 -10.42
N GLN A 169 -9.36 -0.53 -11.32
CA GLN A 169 -8.57 0.67 -10.99
C GLN A 169 -7.66 0.49 -9.75
N ASN A 170 -7.00 -0.67 -9.63
CA ASN A 170 -6.15 -1.04 -8.48
C ASN A 170 -6.89 -1.19 -7.14
N LYS A 171 -8.24 -1.27 -7.16
CA LYS A 171 -9.05 -1.66 -6.00
C LYS A 171 -9.52 -3.10 -6.18
N ASN A 172 -9.39 -3.91 -5.13
CA ASN A 172 -9.94 -5.26 -5.09
C ASN A 172 -11.46 -5.20 -5.06
N VAL A 173 -12.09 -6.00 -5.91
CA VAL A 173 -13.54 -6.18 -5.97
C VAL A 173 -13.84 -7.63 -5.69
N ILE A 174 -14.78 -7.88 -4.78
CA ILE A 174 -15.29 -9.21 -4.45
C ILE A 174 -16.80 -9.17 -4.66
N PHE A 175 -17.33 -10.20 -5.29
CA PHE A 175 -18.77 -10.35 -5.47
C PHE A 175 -19.20 -11.78 -5.18
N GLN A 176 -20.43 -11.91 -4.70
CA GLN A 176 -21.14 -13.17 -4.54
C GLN A 176 -22.56 -12.98 -5.02
N LEU A 177 -23.04 -13.91 -5.82
CA LEU A 177 -24.40 -13.93 -6.33
C LEU A 177 -24.92 -15.36 -6.38
N GLN A 178 -26.24 -15.45 -6.29
CA GLN A 178 -26.99 -16.68 -6.44
C GLN A 178 -28.03 -16.45 -7.53
N CYS A 179 -28.12 -17.37 -8.46
CA CYS A 179 -29.08 -17.33 -9.56
C CYS A 179 -29.83 -18.65 -9.61
N GLU A 180 -31.13 -18.59 -9.86
CA GLU A 180 -31.95 -19.77 -10.11
C GLU A 180 -32.13 -19.92 -11.63
N LEU A 181 -31.77 -21.09 -12.13
CA LEU A 181 -31.99 -21.49 -13.52
C LEU A 181 -33.44 -21.91 -13.71
N SER A 182 -34.00 -21.62 -14.88
CA SER A 182 -35.35 -22.03 -15.28
C SER A 182 -35.55 -23.55 -15.22
N LYS A 183 -34.50 -24.32 -15.52
CA LYS A 183 -34.48 -25.78 -15.57
C LYS A 183 -33.20 -26.33 -14.94
N ILE A 184 -33.24 -27.62 -14.60
CA ILE A 184 -32.05 -28.33 -14.11
C ILE A 184 -31.14 -28.59 -15.31
N PRO A 185 -29.86 -28.21 -15.26
CA PRO A 185 -28.91 -28.50 -16.33
C PRO A 185 -28.81 -29.99 -16.66
N ILE A 186 -28.56 -30.30 -17.93
CA ILE A 186 -28.43 -31.68 -18.43
C ILE A 186 -27.14 -32.30 -17.87
N GLY A 187 -27.28 -33.26 -16.97
CA GLY A 187 -26.15 -33.95 -16.35
C GLY A 187 -25.36 -33.08 -15.36
N ASP A 188 -24.12 -33.50 -15.09
CA ASP A 188 -23.19 -32.80 -14.20
C ASP A 188 -22.15 -31.96 -14.96
N SER A 189 -22.44 -31.61 -16.22
CA SER A 189 -21.52 -30.82 -17.04
C SER A 189 -21.31 -29.43 -16.45
N GLU A 190 -20.04 -29.04 -16.34
CA GLU A 190 -19.64 -27.68 -15.99
C GLU A 190 -20.17 -26.64 -17.00
N PRO A 191 -20.54 -25.43 -16.55
CA PRO A 191 -20.94 -24.35 -17.44
C PRO A 191 -19.78 -23.94 -18.34
N ARG A 192 -20.10 -23.56 -19.57
CA ARG A 192 -19.11 -22.85 -20.40
C ARG A 192 -18.98 -21.44 -19.90
N ILE A 193 -17.75 -21.00 -19.65
CA ILE A 193 -17.45 -19.67 -19.15
C ILE A 193 -16.82 -18.84 -20.27
N ILE A 194 -17.43 -17.69 -20.57
CA ILE A 194 -16.88 -16.70 -21.51
C ILE A 194 -16.65 -15.41 -20.75
N PHE A 195 -15.40 -14.92 -20.75
CA PHE A 195 -15.03 -13.65 -20.13
C PHE A 195 -14.26 -12.77 -21.11
N ASN A 196 -14.67 -11.51 -21.24
CA ASN A 196 -14.04 -10.53 -22.15
C ASN A 196 -13.50 -9.28 -21.43
N GLY A 197 -13.37 -9.32 -20.10
CA GLY A 197 -12.92 -8.18 -19.28
C GLY A 197 -14.06 -7.30 -18.76
N ARG A 198 -15.18 -7.18 -19.49
CA ARG A 198 -16.35 -6.36 -19.11
C ARG A 198 -17.65 -7.14 -19.03
N GLU A 199 -17.62 -8.40 -19.44
CA GLU A 199 -18.77 -9.30 -19.41
C GLU A 199 -18.31 -10.71 -19.07
N LEU A 200 -19.15 -11.41 -18.32
CA LEU A 200 -19.03 -12.81 -17.98
C LEU A 200 -20.35 -13.51 -18.28
N HIS A 201 -20.22 -14.59 -19.03
CA HIS A 201 -21.33 -15.43 -19.42
C HIS A 201 -21.06 -16.83 -18.85
N LEU A 202 -21.95 -17.33 -18.01
CA LEU A 202 -21.98 -18.73 -17.61
C LEU A 202 -23.13 -19.39 -18.35
N ILE A 203 -22.79 -20.32 -19.24
CA ILE A 203 -23.76 -20.96 -20.13
C ILE A 203 -23.97 -22.40 -19.67
N TYR A 204 -25.18 -22.69 -19.26
CA TYR A 204 -25.64 -24.04 -18.89
C TYR A 204 -26.45 -24.64 -20.03
N GLN A 205 -26.23 -25.91 -20.30
CA GLN A 205 -27.12 -26.69 -21.15
C GLN A 205 -28.28 -27.21 -20.27
N ILE A 206 -29.52 -26.91 -20.64
CA ILE A 206 -30.74 -27.20 -19.86
C ILE A 206 -31.76 -28.04 -20.64
#